data_AF-A0A3D3FHD8-F1
#
_entry.id   AF-A0A3D3FHD8-F1
#
_cell.length_a   1.000
_cell.length_b   1.000
_cell.length_c   1.000
_cell.angle_alpha   90.00
_cell.angle_beta   90.00
_cell.angle_gamma   90.00
#
_symmetry.space_group_name_H-M   'P 1'
#
loop_
_entity.id
_entity.type
_entity.pdbx_description
1 polymer ?
#
loop_
_entity_poly.entity_id
_entity_poly.type
_entity_poly.pdbx_seq_one_letter_code
_entity_poly.pdbx_strand_id
1 'polypeptide(L)' 'LRLTSEQAQKFQTYMELLLEWNTKINLTAIKEPKEFVEKHFLDSLWPLQWLNLAGKTCLDVGTGAGFPGIPLKL' A
#
# COMPACT_ATOMS: atom_id res chain seq x y z
N LEU A 1 9.16 0.68 -11.60
CA LEU A 1 9.20 -0.18 -10.39
C LEU A 1 9.31 -1.63 -10.80
N ARG A 2 10.16 -2.44 -10.16
CA ARG A 2 10.17 -3.90 -10.28
C ARG A 2 10.09 -4.47 -8.87
N LEU A 3 9.11 -5.33 -8.62
CA LEU A 3 8.95 -6.00 -7.34
C LEU A 3 9.63 -7.37 -7.41
N THR A 4 10.25 -7.79 -6.30
CA THR A 4 10.64 -9.20 -6.15
C THR A 4 9.40 -10.06 -5.90
N SER A 5 9.50 -11.38 -6.07
CA SER A 5 8.39 -12.29 -5.77
C SER A 5 7.95 -12.21 -4.31
N GLU A 6 8.89 -11.97 -3.38
CA GLU A 6 8.59 -11.80 -1.96
C GLU A 6 7.79 -10.52 -1.70
N GLN A 7 8.17 -9.41 -2.33
CA GLN A 7 7.42 -8.16 -2.22
C GLN A 7 6.03 -8.31 -2.82
N ALA A 8 5.92 -8.90 -4.01
CA ALA A 8 4.63 -9.16 -4.64
C ALA A 8 3.70 -9.98 -3.74
N GLN A 9 4.23 -11.02 -3.07
CA GLN A 9 3.48 -11.81 -2.11
C GLN A 9 3.02 -10.98 -0.91
N LYS A 10 3.89 -10.12 -0.37
CA LYS A 10 3.53 -9.20 0.74
C LYS A 10 2.42 -8.23 0.33
N PHE A 11 2.49 -7.66 -0.87
CA PHE A 11 1.44 -6.79 -1.41
C PHE A 11 0.10 -7.52 -1.56
N GLN A 12 0.14 -8.76 -2.06
CA GLN A 12 -1.06 -9.59 -2.18
C GLN A 12 -1.69 -9.87 -0.81
N THR A 13 -0.90 -10.35 0.15
CA THR A 13 -1.39 -10.64 1.51
C THR A 13 -1.95 -9.39 2.19
N TYR A 14 -1.31 -8.24 2.00
CA TYR A 14 -1.81 -6.97 2.55
C TYR A 14 -3.13 -6.52 1.92
N MET A 15 -3.29 -6.66 0.60
CA MET A 15 -4.55 -6.39 -0.08
C MET A 15 -5.68 -7.31 0.40
N GLU A 16 -5.42 -8.61 0.47
CA GLU A 16 -6.40 -9.61 0.93
C GLU A 16 -6.85 -9.31 2.36
N LEU A 17 -5.91 -9.00 3.26
CA LEU A 17 -6.21 -8.62 4.63
C LEU A 17 -7.05 -7.34 4.69
N LEU A 18 -6.69 -6.31 3.92
CA LEU A 18 -7.45 -5.06 3.90
C LEU A 18 -8.85 -5.24 3.34
N LEU A 19 -9.01 -6.00 2.25
CA LEU A 19 -10.32 -6.31 1.69
C LEU A 19 -11.19 -7.11 2.66
N GLU A 20 -10.61 -8.09 3.37
CA GLU A 20 -11.32 -8.83 4.41
C GLU A 20 -11.78 -7.89 5.54
N TRP A 21 -10.88 -7.07 6.07
CA TRP A 21 -11.22 -6.14 7.15
C TRP A 21 -12.16 -5.03 6.70
N ASN A 22 -12.13 -4.65 5.42
CA ASN A 22 -13.06 -3.66 4.87
C ASN A 22 -14.52 -4.14 4.91
N THR A 23 -14.76 -5.46 5.02
CA THR A 23 -16.10 -6.02 5.25
C THR A 23 -16.59 -5.83 6.69
N LYS A 24 -15.68 -5.63 7.65
CA LYS A 24 -15.96 -5.50 9.08
C LYS A 24 -16.00 -4.04 9.53
N ILE A 25 -15.08 -3.22 9.00
CA ILE A 25 -14.94 -1.80 9.30
C ILE A 25 -14.59 -1.05 8.00
N ASN A 26 -15.15 0.14 7.80
CA ASN A 26 -14.92 0.91 6.58
C ASN A 26 -13.50 1.51 6.55
N LEU A 27 -12.56 0.79 5.95
CA LEU A 27 -11.16 1.17 5.78
C LEU A 27 -10.91 1.92 4.47
N THR A 28 -11.66 1.58 3.43
CA THR A 28 -11.58 2.24 2.14
C THR A 28 -12.88 2.07 1.34
N ALA A 29 -13.21 3.08 0.53
CA ALA A 29 -14.33 2.99 -0.40
C ALA A 29 -14.05 2.02 -1.57
N ILE A 30 -12.79 1.65 -1.82
CA ILE A 30 -12.38 0.80 -2.94
C ILE A 30 -12.48 -0.67 -2.54
N LYS A 31 -13.23 -1.46 -3.31
CA LYS A 31 -13.48 -2.88 -3.04
C LYS A 31 -12.96 -3.79 -4.14
N GLU A 32 -12.81 -3.25 -5.36
CA GLU A 32 -12.35 -4.02 -6.51
C GLU A 32 -10.82 -4.18 -6.46
N PRO A 33 -10.28 -5.41 -6.51
CA PRO A 33 -8.84 -5.65 -6.38
C PRO A 33 -7.99 -4.88 -7.39
N LYS A 34 -8.45 -4.77 -8.64
CA LYS A 34 -7.73 -4.02 -9.68
C LYS A 34 -7.61 -2.54 -9.32
N GLU A 35 -8.73 -1.93 -8.92
CA GLU A 35 -8.77 -0.53 -8.51
C GLU A 35 -7.96 -0.29 -7.24
N PHE A 36 -7.93 -1.27 -6.33
CA PHE A 36 -7.11 -1.23 -5.12
C PHE A 36 -5.62 -1.13 -5.46
N VAL A 37 -5.14 -1.98 -6.38
CA VAL A 37 -3.74 -1.94 -6.82
C VAL A 37 -3.41 -0.58 -7.46
N GLU A 38 -4.27 -0.08 -8.35
CA GLU A 38 -4.02 1.18 -9.05
C GLU A 38 -4.06 2.40 -8.11
N LYS A 39 -5.11 2.51 -7.29
CA LYS A 39 -5.36 3.72 -6.49
C LYS A 39 -4.69 3.72 -5.13
N HIS A 40 -4.32 2.57 -4.59
CA HIS A 40 -3.60 2.50 -3.31
C HIS A 40 -2.14 2.15 -3.48
N PHE A 41 -1.81 1.06 -4.19
CA PHE A 41 -0.40 0.65 -4.29
C PHE A 41 0.39 1.50 -5.26
N LEU A 42 -0.06 1.65 -6.51
CA LEU A 42 0.69 2.45 -7.48
C LEU A 42 0.78 3.91 -7.06
N ASP A 43 -0.32 4.48 -6.55
CA ASP A 43 -0.33 5.85 -6.03
C ASP A 43 0.64 6.04 -4.85
N SER A 44 0.65 5.11 -3.89
CA SER A 44 1.58 5.17 -2.74
C SER A 44 3.05 5.01 -3.11
N LEU A 45 3.35 4.23 -4.15
CA LEU A 45 4.72 3.96 -4.61
C LEU A 45 5.23 4.99 -5.61
N TRP A 46 4.33 5.73 -6.26
CA TRP A 46 4.65 6.73 -7.27
C TRP A 46 5.69 7.77 -6.82
N PRO A 47 5.66 8.31 -5.58
CA PRO A 47 6.66 9.26 -5.10
C PRO A 47 8.09 8.74 -5.11
N LEU A 48 8.31 7.42 -5.07
CA LEU A 48 9.65 6.82 -5.12
C LEU A 48 10.37 7.05 -6.45
N GLN A 49 9.68 7.53 -7.50
CA GLN A 49 10.35 7.96 -8.73
C GLN A 49 11.20 9.21 -8.54
N TRP A 50 10.92 10.01 -7.51
CA TRP A 50 11.63 11.27 -7.22
C TRP A 50 12.23 11.31 -5.81
N LEU A 51 11.75 10.47 -4.90
CA LEU A 51 12.19 10.44 -3.51
C LEU A 51 13.03 9.19 -3.23
N ASN A 52 14.22 9.39 -2.68
CA ASN A 52 15.01 8.31 -2.09
C ASN A 52 14.78 8.28 -0.57
N LEU A 53 14.12 7.24 -0.08
CA LEU A 53 13.83 7.06 1.35
C LEU A 53 14.87 6.19 2.09
N ALA A 54 15.89 5.68 1.39
CA ALA A 54 16.89 4.81 2.00
C ALA A 54 17.62 5.50 3.17
N GLY A 55 17.64 4.83 4.33
CA GLY A 55 18.27 5.34 5.55
C GLY A 55 17.56 6.54 6.19
N LYS A 56 16.34 6.88 5.73
CA LYS A 56 15.55 7.97 6.30
C LYS A 56 14.51 7.44 7.27
N THR A 57 14.27 8.19 8.34
CA THR A 57 13.12 8.00 9.21
C THR A 57 11.95 8.80 8.64
N CYS A 58 10.84 8.13 8.36
CA CYS A 58 9.63 8.74 7.80
C CYS A 58 8.47 8.60 8.78
N LEU A 59 7.57 9.59 8.76
CA LEU A 59 6.31 9.58 9.49
C LEU A 59 5.16 9.63 8.48
N ASP A 60 4.19 8.74 8.64
CA ASP A 60 2.93 8.74 7.88
C ASP A 60 1.79 9.21 8.79
N VAL A 61 1.27 10.41 8.51
CA VAL A 61 0.27 11.08 9.34
C VAL A 61 -1.12 10.89 8.74
N GLY A 62 -2.03 10.29 9.51
CA GLY A 62 -3.41 10.05 9.05
C GLY A 62 -3.56 8.83 8.14
N THR A 63 -2.63 7.88 8.23
CA THR A 63 -2.49 6.73 7.32
C THR A 63 -3.74 5.84 7.19
N GLY A 64 -4.66 5.86 8.16
CA GLY A 64 -5.90 5.08 8.12
C GLY A 64 -5.63 3.60 7.88
N ALA A 65 -5.97 3.11 6.68
CA ALA A 65 -5.72 1.75 6.24
C ALA A 65 -4.22 1.38 6.09
N GLY A 66 -3.30 2.34 6.24
CA GLY A 66 -1.85 2.14 6.13
C GLY A 66 -1.21 2.75 4.89
N PHE A 67 -1.89 3.69 4.21
CA PHE A 67 -1.40 4.32 2.99
C PHE A 67 -0.88 5.75 3.25
N PRO A 68 0.29 6.13 2.68
CA PRO A 68 1.19 5.35 1.83
C PRO A 68 2.25 4.52 2.58
N GLY A 69 2.30 4.60 3.91
CA GLY A 69 3.41 4.10 4.73
C GLY A 69 3.68 2.59 4.65
N ILE A 70 2.65 1.76 4.59
CA ILE A 70 2.82 0.30 4.47
C ILE A 70 3.35 -0.07 3.08
N PRO A 71 2.74 0.35 1.94
CA PRO A 71 3.34 0.11 0.63
C PRO A 71 4.79 0.56 0.50
N LEU A 72 5.15 1.71 1.05
CA LEU A 72 6.54 2.20 1.00
C LEU A 72 7.55 1.34 1.78
N LYS A 73 7.07 0.51 2.71
CA LYS A 73 7.89 -0.39 3.52
C LYS A 73 8.05 -1.79 2.90
N LEU A 74 7.11 -2.23 2.07
CA LEU A 74 7.08 -3.58 1.48
C LEU A 74 8.02 -3.69 0.28
#